data_AF-A0A943DPM9-F1
#
_entry.id   AF-A0A943DPM9-F1
#
_cell.length_a   1.000
_cell.length_b   1.000
_cell.length_c   1.000
_cell.angle_alpha   90.00
_cell.angle_beta   90.00
_cell.angle_gamma   90.00
#
_symmetry.space_group_name_H-M   'P 1'
#
loop_
_entity.id
_entity.type
_entity.pdbx_description
1 polymer ?
#
loop_
_entity_poly.entity_id
_entity_poly.type
_entity_poly.pdbx_seq_one_letter_code
_entity_poly.pdbx_strand_id
1 'polypeptide(L)'
;MKHTLYKEADYKTSEHMGGTARELAVFPDTAEYLNRDFIWRISVDSIESEESDFSRLPDYDRVLLILEGETVLSYEGQRVARLAPLEQDRFDGSWKTRSFGKIRGFNLMVRKGCDGFVDVIFPKEESSPQSAPISGSRSNTTHALFCEDGYCLITKGTDSIMVREGQLLTLEFEEGEKAEYSVMGEGTVIRSVICYDDMQGQVGPEIIPAEKASFDDFKCCVYLANVQFKWAKYMLKSLKTTWFDQALSKAIRKIERFYIPMIVFFIGAMAIGIYAAQTFSSEAAVLISILVWLAIDSILITPLMYMLVVPKPVRKHIKKVENLTPYEQRVREEELGSNERLEKVLKKYKNSGKNLGRDE
;
A
#
# COMPACT_ATOMS: atom_id res chain seq x y z
N MET A 1 8.22 -12.67 20.02
CA MET A 1 7.52 -13.06 18.77
C MET A 1 6.78 -11.86 18.24
N LYS A 2 7.14 -11.35 17.07
CA LYS A 2 6.31 -10.34 16.40
C LYS A 2 5.07 -11.04 15.85
N HIS A 3 3.91 -10.56 16.25
CA HIS A 3 2.63 -11.16 15.87
C HIS A 3 1.55 -10.10 15.75
N THR A 4 0.54 -10.40 14.94
CA THR A 4 -0.64 -9.54 14.78
C THR A 4 -1.89 -10.41 14.75
N LEU A 5 -2.86 -10.10 15.60
CA LEU A 5 -4.17 -10.76 15.61
C LEU A 5 -5.18 -9.84 14.92
N TYR A 6 -5.68 -10.27 13.77
CA TYR A 6 -6.70 -9.59 13.00
C TYR A 6 -8.09 -10.15 13.33
N LYS A 7 -9.06 -9.24 13.42
CA LYS A 7 -10.47 -9.52 13.71
C LYS A 7 -11.35 -8.95 12.59
N GLU A 8 -12.64 -9.25 12.65
CA GLU A 8 -13.61 -8.81 11.65
C GLU A 8 -13.56 -7.29 11.36
N ALA A 9 -13.37 -6.47 12.39
CA ALA A 9 -13.28 -5.01 12.25
C ALA A 9 -12.03 -4.52 11.47
N ASP A 10 -11.00 -5.36 11.36
CA ASP A 10 -9.75 -5.03 10.67
C ASP A 10 -9.81 -5.39 9.16
N TYR A 11 -10.80 -6.19 8.75
CA TYR A 11 -10.89 -6.72 7.39
C TYR A 11 -11.46 -5.72 6.40
N LYS A 12 -10.89 -5.71 5.19
CA LYS A 12 -11.40 -4.92 4.07
C LYS A 12 -12.23 -5.83 3.16
N THR A 13 -13.49 -5.47 2.95
CA THR A 13 -14.39 -6.21 2.04
C THR A 13 -14.61 -5.44 0.75
N SER A 14 -14.52 -6.11 -0.39
CA SER A 14 -14.83 -5.57 -1.71
C SER A 14 -15.67 -6.54 -2.52
N GLU A 15 -16.41 -6.03 -3.51
CA GLU A 15 -17.10 -6.89 -4.48
C GLU A 15 -16.09 -7.50 -5.45
N HIS A 16 -16.19 -8.81 -5.68
CA HIS A 16 -15.27 -9.53 -6.55
C HIS A 16 -15.94 -10.78 -7.14
N MET A 17 -15.76 -11.03 -8.44
CA MET A 17 -16.23 -12.25 -9.13
C MET A 17 -17.72 -12.60 -8.90
N GLY A 18 -18.58 -11.58 -8.82
CA GLY A 18 -20.01 -11.78 -8.57
C GLY A 18 -20.36 -12.15 -7.12
N GLY A 19 -19.40 -12.10 -6.20
CA GLY A 19 -19.60 -12.20 -4.76
C GLY A 19 -18.73 -11.18 -4.03
N THR A 20 -18.11 -11.58 -2.91
CA THR A 20 -17.30 -10.68 -2.06
C THR A 20 -15.92 -11.25 -1.77
N ALA A 21 -14.91 -10.40 -1.75
CA ALA A 21 -13.56 -10.72 -1.29
C ALA A 21 -13.31 -10.00 0.04
N ARG A 22 -13.04 -10.76 1.11
CA ARG A 22 -12.69 -10.24 2.43
C ARG A 22 -11.20 -10.41 2.66
N GLU A 23 -10.45 -9.32 2.53
CA GLU A 23 -9.01 -9.28 2.80
C GLU A 23 -8.75 -9.40 4.30
N LEU A 24 -8.09 -10.49 4.70
CA LEU A 24 -7.79 -10.79 6.09
C LEU A 24 -6.46 -10.15 6.53
N ALA A 25 -5.45 -10.25 5.66
CA ALA A 25 -4.14 -9.62 5.84
C ALA A 25 -3.45 -9.42 4.49
N VAL A 26 -2.57 -8.42 4.44
CA VAL A 26 -1.74 -8.12 3.27
C VAL A 26 -0.38 -7.64 3.76
N PHE A 27 0.69 -8.00 3.06
CA PHE A 27 2.03 -7.52 3.37
C PHE A 27 2.71 -6.89 2.15
N PRO A 28 3.35 -5.71 2.31
CA PRO A 28 3.32 -4.88 3.52
C PRO A 28 1.91 -4.32 3.81
N ASP A 29 1.63 -3.91 5.05
CA ASP A 29 0.31 -3.41 5.48
C ASP A 29 -0.18 -2.18 4.69
N THR A 30 0.75 -1.47 4.04
CA THR A 30 0.46 -0.30 3.19
C THR A 30 0.06 -0.68 1.76
N ALA A 31 0.16 -1.95 1.38
CA ALA A 31 -0.14 -2.41 0.03
C ALA A 31 -1.65 -2.40 -0.24
N GLU A 32 -2.00 -2.22 -1.52
CA GLU A 32 -3.35 -2.23 -2.04
C GLU A 32 -3.49 -3.26 -3.16
N TYR A 33 -4.50 -4.12 -3.07
CA TYR A 33 -4.77 -5.14 -4.09
C TYR A 33 -4.83 -4.57 -5.53
N LEU A 34 -5.45 -3.39 -5.69
CA LEU A 34 -5.59 -2.74 -7.00
C LEU A 34 -4.25 -2.31 -7.60
N ASN A 35 -3.30 -1.88 -6.76
CA ASN A 35 -1.98 -1.45 -7.19
C ASN A 35 -1.03 -2.64 -7.40
N ARG A 36 -1.39 -3.83 -6.88
CA ARG A 36 -0.60 -5.06 -6.98
C ARG A 36 0.81 -4.84 -6.43
N ASP A 37 0.90 -4.15 -5.30
CA ASP A 37 2.13 -3.74 -4.62
C ASP A 37 2.37 -4.51 -3.31
N PHE A 38 1.79 -5.71 -3.22
CA PHE A 38 1.97 -6.64 -2.10
C PHE A 38 2.93 -7.78 -2.44
N ILE A 39 3.60 -8.32 -1.42
CA ILE A 39 4.39 -9.55 -1.49
C ILE A 39 3.47 -10.75 -1.31
N TRP A 40 2.57 -10.69 -0.32
CA TRP A 40 1.55 -11.70 -0.11
C TRP A 40 0.25 -11.07 0.36
N ARG A 41 -0.86 -11.74 0.07
CA ARG A 41 -2.21 -11.34 0.46
C ARG A 41 -3.02 -12.58 0.80
N ILE A 42 -3.76 -12.51 1.90
CA ILE A 42 -4.68 -13.55 2.34
C ILE A 42 -6.09 -12.96 2.31
N SER A 43 -7.01 -13.65 1.65
CA SER A 43 -8.43 -13.30 1.68
C SER A 43 -9.31 -14.54 1.79
N VAL A 44 -10.54 -14.33 2.25
CA VAL A 44 -11.64 -15.27 2.09
C VAL A 44 -12.57 -14.69 1.04
N ASP A 45 -12.71 -15.39 -0.07
CA ASP A 45 -13.48 -14.96 -1.22
C ASP A 45 -14.75 -15.82 -1.34
N SER A 46 -15.87 -15.19 -1.63
CA SER A 46 -17.16 -15.82 -1.95
C SER A 46 -17.48 -15.59 -3.42
N ILE A 47 -17.86 -16.65 -4.12
CA ILE A 47 -18.30 -16.63 -5.51
C ILE A 47 -19.72 -17.16 -5.53
N GLU A 48 -20.68 -16.29 -5.81
CA GLU A 48 -22.12 -16.62 -5.81
C GLU A 48 -22.67 -16.92 -7.21
N SER A 49 -21.85 -16.72 -8.24
CA SER A 49 -22.17 -17.01 -9.64
C SER A 49 -21.72 -18.41 -10.02
N GLU A 50 -22.52 -19.11 -10.84
CA GLU A 50 -22.19 -20.46 -11.34
C GLU A 50 -20.96 -20.48 -12.25
N GLU A 51 -20.65 -19.35 -12.89
CA GLU A 51 -19.47 -19.18 -13.72
C GLU A 51 -18.82 -17.84 -13.40
N SER A 52 -17.53 -17.85 -13.08
CA SER A 52 -16.76 -16.64 -12.76
C SER A 52 -15.35 -16.68 -13.34
N ASP A 53 -14.93 -15.55 -13.91
CA ASP A 53 -13.57 -15.35 -14.40
C ASP A 53 -12.69 -14.75 -13.29
N PHE A 54 -11.53 -15.37 -13.05
CA PHE A 54 -10.56 -14.90 -12.07
C PHE A 54 -9.72 -13.76 -12.67
N SER A 55 -9.40 -12.76 -11.85
CA SER A 55 -8.49 -11.68 -12.26
C SER A 55 -7.09 -12.20 -12.53
N ARG A 56 -6.51 -11.80 -13.68
CA ARG A 56 -5.11 -12.13 -14.02
C ARG A 56 -4.13 -11.29 -13.20
N LEU A 57 -3.23 -11.98 -12.51
CA LEU A 57 -2.17 -11.46 -11.65
C LEU A 57 -0.83 -12.08 -12.06
N PRO A 58 -0.20 -11.61 -13.15
CA PRO A 58 0.95 -12.28 -13.76
C PRO A 58 2.20 -12.35 -12.88
N ASP A 59 2.29 -11.46 -11.89
CA ASP A 59 3.41 -11.38 -10.95
C ASP A 59 3.21 -12.27 -9.72
N TYR A 60 2.14 -13.06 -9.65
CA TYR A 60 1.74 -13.81 -8.46
C TYR A 60 1.43 -15.28 -8.77
N ASP A 61 1.74 -16.14 -7.80
CA ASP A 61 1.16 -17.47 -7.66
C ASP A 61 -0.03 -17.40 -6.69
N ARG A 62 -0.97 -18.32 -6.85
CA ARG A 62 -2.16 -18.43 -6.00
C ARG A 62 -2.29 -19.83 -5.44
N VAL A 63 -2.74 -19.91 -4.19
CA VAL A 63 -3.25 -21.13 -3.56
C VAL A 63 -4.70 -20.85 -3.16
N LEU A 64 -5.64 -21.62 -3.70
CA LEU A 64 -7.05 -21.55 -3.34
C LEU A 64 -7.43 -22.83 -2.60
N LEU A 65 -7.89 -22.70 -1.37
CA LEU A 65 -8.46 -23.78 -0.57
C LEU A 65 -9.97 -23.56 -0.43
N ILE A 66 -10.78 -24.58 -0.68
CA ILE A 66 -12.24 -24.48 -0.60
C ILE A 66 -12.70 -24.66 0.84
N LEU A 67 -13.52 -23.74 1.34
CA LEU A 67 -14.13 -23.81 2.67
C LEU A 67 -15.54 -24.37 2.59
N GLU A 68 -16.31 -23.87 1.62
CA GLU A 68 -17.68 -24.33 1.36
C GLU A 68 -17.95 -24.41 -0.14
N GLY A 69 -18.84 -25.32 -0.50
CA GLY A 69 -19.20 -25.59 -1.89
C GLY A 69 -18.18 -26.46 -2.60
N GLU A 70 -18.33 -26.56 -3.92
CA GLU A 70 -17.45 -27.31 -4.81
C GLU A 70 -17.22 -26.48 -6.08
N THR A 71 -16.02 -26.57 -6.65
CA THR A 71 -15.70 -25.86 -7.91
C THR A 71 -14.92 -26.73 -8.88
N VAL A 72 -15.15 -26.47 -10.17
CA VAL A 72 -14.23 -26.88 -11.23
C VAL A 72 -13.45 -25.65 -11.69
N LEU A 73 -12.13 -25.68 -11.54
CA LEU A 73 -11.22 -24.66 -12.05
C LEU A 73 -10.71 -25.08 -13.43
N SER A 74 -10.99 -24.27 -14.44
CA SER A 74 -10.45 -24.41 -15.78
C SER A 74 -9.34 -23.38 -15.99
N TYR A 75 -8.09 -23.87 -16.10
CA TYR A 75 -6.94 -23.07 -16.48
C TYR A 75 -6.71 -23.19 -17.98
N GLU A 76 -7.08 -22.16 -18.74
CA GLU A 76 -7.12 -22.20 -20.20
C GLU A 76 -5.76 -22.61 -20.80
N GLY A 77 -5.76 -23.72 -21.56
CA GLY A 77 -4.57 -24.26 -22.18
C GLY A 77 -3.58 -24.96 -21.24
N GLN A 78 -3.93 -25.18 -19.97
CA GLN A 78 -3.07 -25.81 -18.97
C GLN A 78 -3.67 -27.13 -18.45
N ARG A 79 -4.64 -27.05 -17.54
CA ARG A 79 -5.29 -28.21 -16.91
C ARG A 79 -6.65 -27.82 -16.32
N VAL A 80 -7.38 -28.83 -15.85
CA VAL A 80 -8.60 -28.65 -15.05
C VAL A 80 -8.36 -29.23 -13.66
N ALA A 81 -8.89 -28.57 -12.64
CA ALA A 81 -8.93 -29.08 -11.27
C ALA A 81 -10.37 -29.12 -10.77
N ARG A 82 -10.70 -30.12 -9.97
CA ARG A 82 -11.96 -30.20 -9.23
C ARG A 82 -11.60 -30.15 -7.76
N LEU A 83 -12.28 -29.29 -7.01
CA LEU A 83 -12.00 -29.07 -5.60
C LEU A 83 -13.29 -29.17 -4.80
N ALA A 84 -13.29 -30.10 -3.85
CA ALA A 84 -14.28 -30.24 -2.80
C ALA A 84 -13.85 -29.45 -1.53
N PRO A 85 -14.70 -29.36 -0.49
CA PRO A 85 -14.32 -28.70 0.76
C PRO A 85 -13.02 -29.27 1.35
N LEU A 86 -12.16 -28.36 1.82
CA LEU A 86 -10.81 -28.58 2.33
C LEU A 86 -9.79 -29.11 1.32
N GLU A 87 -10.16 -29.23 0.05
CA GLU A 87 -9.21 -29.41 -1.03
C GLU A 87 -8.67 -28.06 -1.52
N GLN A 88 -7.44 -28.09 -2.03
CA GLN A 88 -6.76 -26.91 -2.52
C GLN A 88 -6.07 -27.14 -3.86
N ASP A 89 -5.81 -26.05 -4.57
CA ASP A 89 -4.97 -26.06 -5.75
C ASP A 89 -4.02 -24.86 -5.80
N ARG A 90 -2.81 -25.09 -6.31
CA ARG A 90 -1.80 -24.05 -6.57
C ARG A 90 -1.68 -23.80 -8.06
N PHE A 91 -1.73 -22.54 -8.47
CA PHE A 91 -1.69 -22.16 -9.88
C PHE A 91 -1.04 -20.79 -10.10
N ASP A 92 -0.52 -20.57 -11.31
CA ASP A 92 0.08 -19.30 -11.73
C ASP A 92 -1.04 -18.26 -11.96
N GLY A 93 -0.93 -17.10 -11.31
CA GLY A 93 -1.91 -16.02 -11.43
C GLY A 93 -1.98 -15.37 -12.81
N SER A 94 -1.00 -15.60 -13.70
CA SER A 94 -1.03 -15.16 -15.10
C SER A 94 -2.03 -15.93 -15.96
N TRP A 95 -2.40 -17.14 -15.54
CA TRP A 95 -3.28 -18.01 -16.33
C TRP A 95 -4.69 -17.42 -16.42
N LYS A 96 -5.35 -17.70 -17.55
CA LYS A 96 -6.77 -17.40 -17.69
C LYS A 96 -7.55 -18.49 -16.97
N THR A 97 -8.01 -18.16 -15.77
CA THR A 97 -8.68 -19.09 -14.88
C THR A 97 -10.16 -18.77 -14.81
N ARG A 98 -10.97 -19.81 -14.95
CA ARG A 98 -12.43 -19.74 -14.80
C ARG A 98 -12.87 -20.78 -13.78
N SER A 99 -13.77 -20.41 -12.88
CA SER A 99 -14.42 -21.31 -11.94
C SER A 99 -15.84 -21.64 -12.39
N PHE A 100 -16.27 -22.87 -12.11
CA PHE A 100 -17.64 -23.32 -12.27
C PHE A 100 -18.16 -23.87 -10.93
N GLY A 101 -19.25 -23.31 -10.43
CA GLY A 101 -19.82 -23.58 -9.12
C GLY A 101 -19.65 -22.43 -8.13
N LYS A 102 -20.50 -22.43 -7.10
CA LYS A 102 -20.48 -21.44 -6.02
C LYS A 102 -19.62 -21.93 -4.86
N ILE A 103 -18.75 -21.05 -4.36
CA ILE A 103 -17.79 -21.41 -3.31
C ILE A 103 -17.56 -20.27 -2.32
N ARG A 104 -17.20 -20.64 -1.09
CA ARG A 104 -16.37 -19.80 -0.22
C ARG A 104 -14.98 -20.42 -0.18
N GLY A 105 -13.93 -19.65 -0.45
CA GLY A 105 -12.57 -20.14 -0.51
C GLY A 105 -11.57 -19.24 0.19
N PHE A 106 -10.61 -19.85 0.88
CA PHE A 106 -9.43 -19.19 1.40
C PHE A 106 -8.39 -19.05 0.28
N ASN A 107 -7.91 -17.85 0.05
CA ASN A 107 -7.08 -17.50 -1.08
C ASN A 107 -5.79 -16.84 -0.59
N LEU A 108 -4.68 -17.54 -0.80
CA LEU A 108 -3.33 -17.03 -0.61
C LEU A 108 -2.76 -16.62 -1.96
N MET A 109 -2.40 -15.35 -2.10
CA MET A 109 -1.65 -14.83 -3.24
C MET A 109 -0.23 -14.52 -2.80
N VAL A 110 0.77 -15.02 -3.51
CA VAL A 110 2.19 -14.83 -3.18
C VAL A 110 2.94 -14.39 -4.42
N ARG A 111 3.76 -13.35 -4.31
CA ARG A 111 4.53 -12.81 -5.43
C ARG A 111 5.55 -13.83 -5.93
N LYS A 112 5.74 -13.89 -7.25
CA LYS A 112 6.76 -14.75 -7.87
C LYS A 112 8.15 -14.41 -7.34
N GLY A 113 8.90 -15.46 -7.02
CA GLY A 113 10.16 -15.33 -6.29
C GLY A 113 10.02 -15.44 -4.78
N CYS A 114 8.80 -15.52 -4.25
CA CYS A 114 8.50 -15.96 -2.89
C CYS A 114 7.80 -17.32 -2.93
N ASP A 115 7.76 -17.98 -1.77
CA ASP A 115 7.11 -19.29 -1.61
C ASP A 115 5.95 -19.18 -0.64
N GLY A 116 4.84 -19.86 -0.97
CA GLY A 116 3.64 -19.88 -0.15
C GLY A 116 2.97 -21.24 -0.20
N PHE A 117 2.62 -21.75 0.97
CA PHE A 117 1.99 -23.05 1.16
C PHE A 117 0.78 -22.88 2.08
N VAL A 118 -0.26 -23.67 1.83
CA VAL A 118 -1.44 -23.75 2.70
C VAL A 118 -1.60 -25.19 3.14
N ASP A 119 -1.89 -25.38 4.42
CA ASP A 119 -2.31 -26.65 5.00
C ASP A 119 -3.44 -26.44 6.02
N VAL A 120 -4.10 -27.54 6.38
CA VAL A 120 -5.21 -27.56 7.34
C VAL A 120 -4.76 -28.24 8.61
N ILE A 121 -4.95 -27.56 9.73
CA ILE A 121 -4.72 -28.06 11.08
C ILE A 121 -6.08 -28.30 11.71
N PHE A 122 -6.24 -29.48 12.29
CA PHE A 122 -7.37 -29.80 13.18
C PHE A 122 -6.82 -29.81 14.61
N PRO A 123 -6.97 -28.71 15.38
CA PRO A 123 -6.49 -28.64 16.75
C PRO A 123 -7.10 -29.74 17.62
N LYS A 124 -6.34 -30.19 18.61
CA LYS A 124 -6.77 -31.18 19.61
C LYS A 124 -6.69 -30.58 21.00
N GLU A 125 -7.37 -31.19 21.96
CA GLU A 125 -7.25 -30.79 23.38
C GLU A 125 -5.80 -30.82 23.87
N GLU A 126 -5.03 -31.81 23.42
CA GLU A 126 -3.60 -31.90 23.68
C GLU A 126 -2.80 -30.99 22.75
N SER A 127 -1.86 -30.26 23.33
CA SER A 127 -0.95 -29.37 22.60
C SER A 127 -0.04 -30.16 21.65
N SER A 128 -0.15 -29.87 20.36
CA SER A 128 0.69 -30.46 19.31
C SER A 128 1.72 -29.45 18.79
N PRO A 129 3.01 -29.83 18.66
CA PRO A 129 4.01 -28.96 18.07
C PRO A 129 3.74 -28.78 16.58
N GLN A 130 3.86 -27.55 16.11
CA GLN A 130 3.76 -27.16 14.72
C GLN A 130 5.10 -26.58 14.28
N SER A 131 5.61 -27.10 13.18
CA SER A 131 6.75 -26.55 12.46
C SER A 131 6.44 -26.54 10.98
N ALA A 132 7.08 -25.64 10.24
CA ALA A 132 7.11 -25.71 8.80
C ALA A 132 8.50 -26.23 8.35
N PRO A 133 8.56 -27.04 7.28
CA PRO A 133 9.83 -27.31 6.64
C PRO A 133 10.40 -25.98 6.11
N ILE A 134 11.62 -25.64 6.52
CA ILE A 134 12.35 -24.49 6.00
C ILE A 134 12.60 -24.76 4.51
N SER A 135 11.82 -24.13 3.64
CA SER A 135 12.04 -24.17 2.20
C SER A 135 12.81 -22.94 1.77
N GLY A 136 14.13 -23.12 1.54
CA GLY A 136 14.96 -22.18 0.81
C GLY A 136 15.59 -21.06 1.64
N SER A 137 16.65 -20.46 1.08
CA SER A 137 17.48 -19.40 1.66
C SER A 137 16.77 -18.03 1.72
N ARG A 138 15.52 -17.99 2.18
CA ARG A 138 14.74 -16.74 2.27
C ARG A 138 14.94 -16.08 3.62
N SER A 139 15.02 -14.74 3.63
CA SER A 139 15.35 -13.99 4.85
C SER A 139 14.20 -13.93 5.86
N ASN A 140 12.94 -14.00 5.41
CA ASN A 140 11.77 -13.85 6.28
C ASN A 140 10.76 -14.99 6.09
N THR A 141 10.10 -15.36 7.19
CA THR A 141 9.00 -16.32 7.17
C THR A 141 7.82 -15.79 7.97
N THR A 142 6.62 -15.88 7.42
CA THR A 142 5.36 -15.60 8.12
C THR A 142 4.49 -16.84 8.14
N HIS A 143 4.01 -17.21 9.33
CA HIS A 143 2.93 -18.18 9.46
C HIS A 143 1.63 -17.41 9.76
N ALA A 144 0.59 -17.64 8.96
CA ALA A 144 -0.72 -17.05 9.20
C ALA A 144 -1.72 -18.16 9.51
N LEU A 145 -2.40 -18.09 10.66
CA LEU A 145 -3.34 -19.09 11.14
C LEU A 145 -4.73 -18.47 11.18
N PHE A 146 -5.60 -18.90 10.26
CA PHE A 146 -7.00 -18.48 10.21
C PHE A 146 -7.87 -19.56 10.86
N CYS A 147 -8.63 -19.19 11.89
CA CYS A 147 -9.56 -20.11 12.54
C CYS A 147 -10.89 -20.06 11.78
N GLU A 148 -11.16 -21.09 10.98
CA GLU A 148 -12.40 -21.19 10.19
C GLU A 148 -13.61 -21.45 11.09
N ASP A 149 -13.47 -22.36 12.05
CA ASP A 149 -14.47 -22.68 13.06
C ASP A 149 -13.80 -23.05 14.39
N GLY A 150 -14.55 -22.96 15.49
CA GLY A 150 -14.06 -23.32 16.82
C GLY A 150 -13.05 -22.30 17.39
N TYR A 151 -11.94 -22.80 17.92
CA TYR A 151 -10.87 -21.97 18.49
C TYR A 151 -9.53 -22.72 18.55
N CYS A 152 -8.44 -21.97 18.52
CA CYS A 152 -7.12 -22.51 18.81
C CYS A 152 -6.31 -21.60 19.73
N LEU A 153 -5.56 -22.21 20.65
CA LEU A 153 -4.57 -21.56 21.48
C LEU A 153 -3.19 -21.84 20.88
N ILE A 154 -2.53 -20.77 20.47
CA ILE A 154 -1.20 -20.79 19.86
C ILE A 154 -0.18 -20.41 20.93
N THR A 155 0.76 -21.30 21.22
CA THR A 155 1.76 -21.09 22.27
C THR A 155 3.18 -21.09 21.70
N LYS A 156 3.95 -20.05 22.00
CA LYS A 156 5.39 -19.98 21.68
C LYS A 156 6.16 -19.51 22.91
N GLY A 157 6.99 -20.38 23.48
CA GLY A 157 7.67 -20.10 24.74
C GLY A 157 6.65 -19.92 25.89
N THR A 158 6.63 -18.74 26.50
CA THR A 158 5.66 -18.39 27.56
C THR A 158 4.43 -17.65 27.04
N ASP A 159 4.44 -17.21 25.78
CA ASP A 159 3.36 -16.43 25.20
C ASP A 159 2.28 -17.38 24.66
N SER A 160 1.02 -17.10 24.97
CA SER A 160 -0.13 -17.86 24.47
C SER A 160 -1.19 -16.91 23.94
N ILE A 161 -1.65 -17.17 22.71
CA ILE A 161 -2.61 -16.33 22.00
C ILE A 161 -3.80 -17.19 21.59
N MET A 162 -4.99 -16.80 22.04
CA MET A 162 -6.23 -17.43 21.63
C MET A 162 -6.70 -16.82 20.30
N VAL A 163 -6.93 -17.66 19.31
CA VAL A 163 -7.54 -17.31 18.03
C VAL A 163 -8.91 -17.98 17.99
N ARG A 164 -9.95 -17.18 17.75
CA ARG A 164 -11.34 -17.66 17.65
C ARG A 164 -11.79 -17.70 16.21
N GLU A 165 -12.89 -18.41 15.95
CA GLU A 165 -13.61 -18.38 14.69
C GLU A 165 -13.60 -16.99 14.01
N GLY A 166 -13.25 -16.99 12.72
CA GLY A 166 -13.17 -15.81 11.88
C GLY A 166 -11.98 -14.90 12.14
N GLN A 167 -11.06 -15.24 13.06
CA GLN A 167 -9.84 -14.47 13.34
C GLN A 167 -8.62 -15.04 12.61
N LEU A 168 -7.67 -14.16 12.30
CA LEU A 168 -6.39 -14.51 11.70
C LEU A 168 -5.26 -14.07 12.62
N LEU A 169 -4.34 -14.98 12.97
CA LEU A 169 -3.10 -14.65 13.65
C LEU A 169 -1.93 -14.77 12.68
N THR A 170 -1.14 -13.70 12.53
CA THR A 170 0.16 -13.77 11.85
C THR A 170 1.30 -13.85 12.86
N LEU A 171 2.26 -14.73 12.60
CA LEU A 171 3.49 -14.91 13.33
C LEU A 171 4.66 -14.64 12.38
N GLU A 172 5.49 -13.66 12.70
CA GLU A 172 6.65 -13.29 11.89
C GLU A 172 7.93 -13.87 12.51
N PHE A 173 8.76 -14.47 11.67
CA PHE A 173 10.05 -15.08 12.02
C PHE A 173 11.14 -14.51 11.11
N GLU A 174 12.21 -14.04 11.72
CA GLU A 174 13.38 -13.49 11.02
C GLU A 174 14.38 -14.61 10.63
N GLU A 175 15.37 -14.26 9.81
CA GLU A 175 16.41 -15.16 9.36
C GLU A 175 17.13 -15.82 10.55
N GLY A 176 17.15 -17.16 10.58
CA GLY A 176 17.76 -17.93 11.65
C GLY A 176 16.86 -18.20 12.85
N GLU A 177 15.67 -17.59 12.94
CA GLU A 177 14.67 -17.95 13.94
C GLU A 177 13.94 -19.23 13.54
N LYS A 178 13.78 -20.17 14.48
CA LYS A 178 12.98 -21.38 14.23
C LYS A 178 11.48 -21.04 14.26
N ALA A 179 10.80 -21.38 13.17
CA ALA A 179 9.35 -21.27 13.05
C ALA A 179 8.62 -22.41 13.79
N GLU A 180 8.73 -22.39 15.11
CA GLU A 180 8.15 -23.40 16.02
C GLU A 180 7.17 -22.75 17.01
N TYR A 181 5.99 -23.36 17.16
CA TYR A 181 4.96 -23.04 18.14
C TYR A 181 4.09 -24.28 18.36
N SER A 182 3.28 -24.30 19.41
CA SER A 182 2.31 -25.38 19.62
C SER A 182 0.88 -24.89 19.46
N VAL A 183 0.00 -25.82 19.12
CA VAL A 183 -1.42 -25.57 18.87
C VAL A 183 -2.24 -26.58 19.64
N MET A 184 -3.22 -26.07 20.40
CA MET A 184 -4.29 -26.85 21.02
C MET A 184 -5.64 -26.17 20.76
N GLY A 185 -6.75 -26.89 20.85
CA GLY A 185 -8.09 -26.34 20.66
C GLY A 185 -9.03 -27.34 19.98
N GLU A 186 -10.00 -26.80 19.24
CA GLU A 186 -11.02 -27.55 18.51
C GLU A 186 -11.41 -26.80 17.23
N GLY A 187 -11.81 -27.53 16.19
CA GLY A 187 -12.32 -26.98 14.93
C GLY A 187 -11.33 -27.09 13.78
N THR A 188 -11.42 -26.16 12.83
CA THR A 188 -10.59 -26.13 11.63
C THR A 188 -9.76 -24.85 11.58
N VAL A 189 -8.44 -25.01 11.43
CA VAL A 189 -7.49 -23.90 11.29
C VAL A 189 -6.76 -24.03 9.97
N ILE A 190 -6.82 -23.00 9.14
CA ILE A 190 -6.06 -22.92 7.90
C ILE A 190 -4.74 -22.22 8.21
N ARG A 191 -3.63 -22.90 7.94
CA ARG A 191 -2.31 -22.32 8.10
C ARG A 191 -1.71 -22.01 6.74
N SER A 192 -1.28 -20.77 6.57
CA SER A 192 -0.39 -20.35 5.49
C SER A 192 1.04 -20.27 6.00
N VAL A 193 1.99 -20.86 5.27
CA VAL A 193 3.43 -20.69 5.49
C VAL A 193 3.99 -19.91 4.30
N ILE A 194 4.54 -18.72 4.57
CA ILE A 194 4.96 -17.78 3.54
C ILE A 194 6.42 -17.43 3.76
N CYS A 195 7.29 -17.79 2.81
CA CYS A 195 8.72 -17.50 2.84
C CYS A 195 9.04 -16.47 1.76
N TYR A 196 9.67 -15.36 2.16
CA TYR A 196 9.93 -14.24 1.27
C TYR A 196 11.21 -13.49 1.67
N ASP A 197 11.85 -12.88 0.68
CA ASP A 197 12.93 -11.93 0.94
C ASP A 197 12.35 -10.54 1.16
N ASP A 198 13.13 -9.67 1.81
CA ASP A 198 12.78 -8.26 1.87
C ASP A 198 12.79 -7.65 0.45
N MET A 199 11.60 -7.44 -0.11
CA MET A 199 11.39 -6.83 -1.42
C MET A 199 11.08 -5.32 -1.32
N GLN A 200 11.47 -4.66 -0.22
CA GLN A 200 11.35 -3.21 -0.07
C GLN A 200 11.92 -2.48 -1.29
N GLY A 201 11.12 -1.55 -1.84
CA GLY A 201 11.46 -0.79 -3.05
C GLY A 201 11.35 -1.55 -4.38
N GLN A 202 11.19 -2.87 -4.40
CA GLN A 202 10.95 -3.61 -5.64
C GLN A 202 9.46 -3.69 -5.98
N VAL A 203 8.64 -3.89 -4.96
CA VAL A 203 7.23 -4.28 -5.11
C VAL A 203 6.26 -3.15 -4.77
N GLY A 204 6.62 -2.33 -3.78
CA GLY A 204 5.84 -1.19 -3.32
C GLY A 204 6.75 -0.03 -2.89
N PRO A 205 6.17 1.09 -2.43
CA PRO A 205 6.94 2.23 -1.98
C PRO A 205 7.82 1.83 -0.79
N GLU A 206 9.01 2.42 -0.70
CA GLU A 206 9.87 2.24 0.47
C GLU A 206 9.16 2.79 1.71
N ILE A 207 9.02 1.95 2.74
CA ILE A 207 8.32 2.33 3.97
C ILE A 207 9.28 3.18 4.81
N ILE A 208 9.01 4.48 4.85
CA ILE A 208 9.78 5.41 5.66
C ILE A 208 9.09 5.53 7.03
N PRO A 209 9.73 5.08 8.13
CA PRO A 209 9.14 5.18 9.46
C PRO A 209 8.96 6.64 9.85
N ALA A 210 7.82 6.96 10.45
CA ALA A 210 7.50 8.31 10.89
C ALA A 210 8.40 8.71 12.07
N GLU A 211 9.17 9.78 11.89
CA GLU A 211 10.04 10.34 12.92
C GLU A 211 9.50 11.69 13.42
N LYS A 212 9.90 12.09 14.64
CA LYS A 212 9.55 13.42 15.17
C LYS A 212 10.18 14.50 14.30
N ALA A 213 9.44 15.59 14.10
CA ALA A 213 9.91 16.75 13.37
C ALA A 213 11.27 17.26 13.91
N SER A 214 12.20 17.44 13.00
CA SER A 214 13.55 17.91 13.27
C SER A 214 13.84 19.26 12.59
N PHE A 215 14.95 19.90 12.96
CA PHE A 215 15.41 21.09 12.26
C PHE A 215 15.88 20.80 10.82
N ASP A 216 16.29 19.56 10.53
CA ASP A 216 16.65 19.15 9.16
C ASP A 216 15.42 19.15 8.24
N ASP A 217 14.27 18.73 8.77
CA ASP A 217 12.99 18.80 8.06
C ASP A 217 12.61 20.25 7.74
N PHE A 218 12.85 21.19 8.66
CA PHE A 218 12.62 22.60 8.40
C PHE A 218 13.50 23.12 7.27
N LYS A 219 14.80 22.77 7.24
CA LYS A 219 15.69 23.12 6.11
C LYS A 219 15.19 22.53 4.79
N CYS A 220 14.70 21.29 4.81
CA CYS A 220 14.08 20.68 3.64
C CYS A 220 12.82 21.44 3.21
N CYS A 221 12.00 21.92 4.14
CA CYS A 221 10.83 22.74 3.84
C CYS A 221 11.21 24.10 3.23
N VAL A 222 12.30 24.73 3.70
CA VAL A 222 12.85 25.94 3.06
C VAL A 222 13.23 25.66 1.61
N TYR A 223 13.89 24.54 1.35
CA TYR A 223 14.19 24.11 -0.01
C TYR A 223 12.90 23.89 -0.83
N LEU A 224 11.95 23.12 -0.33
CA LEU A 224 10.70 22.79 -1.02
C LEU A 224 9.89 24.04 -1.39
N ALA A 225 9.71 24.96 -0.44
CA ALA A 225 9.00 26.22 -0.63
C ALA A 225 9.57 27.04 -1.78
N ASN A 226 10.90 27.03 -1.93
CA ASN A 226 11.62 27.82 -2.92
C ASN A 226 11.88 27.07 -4.24
N VAL A 227 11.29 25.90 -4.47
CA VAL A 227 11.42 25.16 -5.75
C VAL A 227 10.10 24.77 -6.41
N GLN A 228 8.95 25.09 -5.80
CA GLN A 228 7.63 24.74 -6.39
C GLN A 228 7.14 25.67 -7.51
N PHE A 229 7.90 26.70 -7.89
CA PHE A 229 7.48 27.60 -8.97
C PHE A 229 7.83 27.05 -10.37
N LYS A 230 7.04 27.42 -11.39
CA LYS A 230 7.13 26.87 -12.76
C LYS A 230 8.52 26.89 -13.39
N TRP A 231 9.30 27.93 -13.11
CA TRP A 231 10.62 28.14 -13.69
C TRP A 231 11.76 27.45 -12.93
N ALA A 232 11.48 26.83 -11.77
CA ALA A 232 12.50 26.29 -10.89
C ALA A 232 13.36 25.23 -11.60
N LYS A 233 12.75 24.33 -12.39
CA LYS A 233 13.47 23.29 -13.16
C LYS A 233 14.41 23.84 -14.24
N TYR A 234 14.19 25.07 -14.71
CA TYR A 234 15.08 25.73 -15.67
C TYR A 234 16.24 26.43 -14.95
N MET A 235 16.01 26.97 -13.75
CA MET A 235 17.04 27.66 -12.97
C MET A 235 17.94 26.71 -12.17
N LEU A 236 17.39 25.63 -11.62
CA LEU A 236 18.12 24.66 -10.79
C LEU A 236 18.31 23.33 -11.52
N LYS A 237 19.54 23.05 -11.92
CA LYS A 237 19.91 21.77 -12.55
C LYS A 237 19.66 20.57 -11.65
N SER A 238 19.78 20.72 -10.33
CA SER A 238 19.52 19.65 -9.36
C SER A 238 18.09 19.12 -9.41
N LEU A 239 17.10 19.95 -9.76
CA LEU A 239 15.71 19.52 -9.88
C LEU A 239 15.45 18.59 -11.07
N LYS A 240 16.37 18.50 -12.04
CA LYS A 240 16.26 17.55 -13.16
C LYS A 240 16.61 16.12 -12.72
N THR A 241 17.45 15.99 -11.70
CA THR A 241 17.93 14.71 -11.16
C THR A 241 17.31 14.38 -9.80
N THR A 242 16.38 15.21 -9.31
CA THR A 242 15.66 14.99 -8.06
C THR A 242 14.24 14.55 -8.36
N TRP A 243 13.78 13.52 -7.68
CA TRP A 243 12.40 13.04 -7.70
C TRP A 243 11.83 13.12 -6.27
N PHE A 244 10.61 13.60 -6.16
CA PHE A 244 9.86 13.62 -4.90
C PHE A 244 8.92 12.44 -4.92
N ASP A 245 8.97 11.60 -3.90
CA ASP A 245 8.13 10.40 -3.87
C ASP A 245 6.63 10.72 -3.85
N GLN A 246 5.81 9.69 -3.99
CA GLN A 246 4.36 9.86 -4.05
C GLN A 246 3.78 10.53 -2.79
N ALA A 247 4.30 10.19 -1.60
CA ALA A 247 3.83 10.73 -0.33
C ALA A 247 4.11 12.24 -0.22
N LEU A 248 5.34 12.65 -0.50
CA LEU A 248 5.72 14.07 -0.51
C LEU A 248 5.02 14.83 -1.63
N SER A 249 4.96 14.28 -2.84
CA SER A 249 4.26 14.89 -3.99
C SER A 249 2.75 15.07 -3.73
N LYS A 250 2.11 14.14 -3.02
CA LYS A 250 0.70 14.26 -2.61
C LYS A 250 0.51 15.37 -1.56
N ALA A 251 1.42 15.47 -0.58
CA ALA A 251 1.40 16.52 0.43
C ALA A 251 1.60 17.92 -0.18
N ILE A 252 2.58 18.08 -1.07
CA ILE A 252 2.83 19.32 -1.80
C ILE A 252 1.61 19.73 -2.62
N ARG A 253 1.03 18.80 -3.40
CA ARG A 253 -0.18 19.06 -4.19
C ARG A 253 -1.34 19.55 -3.32
N LYS A 254 -1.47 19.09 -2.08
CA LYS A 254 -2.55 19.53 -1.16
C LYS A 254 -2.46 21.02 -0.83
N ILE A 255 -1.26 21.55 -0.63
CA ILE A 255 -1.02 22.99 -0.36
C ILE A 255 -1.10 23.81 -1.64
N GLU A 256 -0.43 23.35 -2.70
CA GLU A 256 -0.30 24.11 -3.95
C GLU A 256 -1.60 24.16 -4.76
N ARG A 257 -2.52 23.20 -4.58
CA ARG A 257 -3.79 23.12 -5.34
C ARG A 257 -4.64 24.39 -5.24
N PHE A 258 -4.62 25.06 -4.08
CA PHE A 258 -5.40 26.28 -3.85
C PHE A 258 -4.52 27.53 -3.83
N TYR A 259 -3.26 27.43 -4.29
CA TYR A 259 -2.30 28.53 -4.27
C TYR A 259 -2.12 29.16 -2.88
N ILE A 260 -2.27 28.36 -1.81
CA ILE A 260 -2.24 28.86 -0.42
C ILE A 260 -0.97 29.67 -0.15
N PRO A 261 0.25 29.19 -0.51
CA PRO A 261 1.46 29.96 -0.28
C PRO A 261 1.49 31.29 -1.03
N MET A 262 1.04 31.29 -2.29
CA MET A 262 0.96 32.50 -3.11
C MET A 262 -0.03 33.51 -2.51
N ILE A 263 -1.17 33.06 -2.00
CA ILE A 263 -2.17 33.91 -1.36
C ILE A 263 -1.59 34.56 -0.10
N VAL A 264 -0.96 33.78 0.77
CA VAL A 264 -0.32 34.28 2.00
C VAL A 264 0.77 35.29 1.66
N PHE A 265 1.60 34.98 0.68
CA PHE A 265 2.66 35.85 0.17
C PHE A 265 2.12 37.22 -0.26
N PHE A 266 1.09 37.27 -1.11
CA PHE A 266 0.54 38.53 -1.62
C PHE A 266 -0.24 39.31 -0.56
N ILE A 267 -1.04 38.63 0.27
CA ILE A 267 -1.80 39.27 1.35
C ILE A 267 -0.84 39.91 2.36
N GLY A 268 0.21 39.20 2.77
CA GLY A 268 1.18 39.75 3.71
C GLY A 268 2.00 40.90 3.11
N ALA A 269 2.41 40.80 1.84
CA ALA A 269 3.12 41.89 1.17
C ALA A 269 2.26 43.15 1.07
N MET A 270 0.97 43.00 0.77
CA MET A 270 0.00 44.08 0.73
C MET A 270 -0.22 44.69 2.11
N ALA A 271 -0.43 43.86 3.15
CA ALA A 271 -0.66 44.33 4.51
C ALA A 271 0.55 45.10 5.08
N ILE A 272 1.76 44.56 4.90
CA ILE A 272 3.01 45.22 5.31
C ILE A 272 3.24 46.49 4.51
N GLY A 273 2.97 46.48 3.21
CA GLY A 273 3.07 47.66 2.36
C GLY A 273 2.14 48.80 2.81
N ILE A 274 0.87 48.49 3.11
CA ILE A 274 -0.11 49.47 3.61
C ILE A 274 0.33 50.02 4.97
N TYR A 275 0.71 49.14 5.90
CA TYR A 275 1.17 49.56 7.23
C TYR A 275 2.43 50.44 7.16
N ALA A 276 3.40 50.06 6.33
CA ALA A 276 4.62 50.83 6.14
C ALA A 276 4.35 52.20 5.50
N ALA A 277 3.43 52.29 4.53
CA ALA A 277 3.05 53.56 3.89
C ALA A 277 2.32 54.52 4.85
N GLN A 278 1.61 54.00 5.85
CA GLN A 278 0.99 54.81 6.91
C GLN A 278 2.00 55.25 7.98
N THR A 279 3.06 54.46 8.20
CA THR A 279 4.03 54.67 9.28
C THR A 279 5.23 55.51 8.84
N PHE A 280 5.69 55.34 7.61
CA PHE A 280 6.90 55.96 7.09
C PHE A 280 6.59 56.95 5.96
N SER A 281 7.20 58.13 6.00
CA SER A 281 7.07 59.15 4.94
C SER A 281 7.99 58.89 3.73
N SER A 282 8.86 57.89 3.80
CA SER A 282 9.85 57.59 2.76
C SER A 282 9.43 56.36 1.94
N GLU A 283 9.36 56.52 0.62
CA GLU A 283 9.05 55.43 -0.32
C GLU A 283 10.06 54.27 -0.22
N ALA A 284 11.34 54.59 0.01
CA ALA A 284 12.38 53.59 0.19
C ALA A 284 12.12 52.69 1.41
N ALA A 285 11.59 53.24 2.51
CA ALA A 285 11.27 52.48 3.72
C ALA A 285 10.11 51.50 3.48
N VAL A 286 9.12 51.89 2.66
CA VAL A 286 8.01 51.01 2.26
C VAL A 286 8.55 49.84 1.43
N LEU A 287 9.40 50.12 0.43
CA LEU A 287 10.02 49.08 -0.39
C LEU A 287 10.87 48.10 0.43
N ILE A 288 11.68 48.61 1.36
CA ILE A 288 12.47 47.77 2.28
C ILE A 288 11.56 46.88 3.13
N SER A 289 10.44 47.41 3.64
CA SER A 289 9.49 46.63 4.46
C SER A 289 8.88 45.48 3.66
N ILE A 290 8.54 45.71 2.38
CA ILE A 290 8.07 44.66 1.48
C ILE A 290 9.17 43.62 1.24
N LEU A 291 10.41 44.04 0.96
CA LEU A 291 11.54 43.11 0.78
C LEU A 291 11.80 42.25 2.03
N VAL A 292 11.66 42.83 3.22
CA VAL A 292 11.77 42.10 4.50
C VAL A 292 10.65 41.06 4.61
N TRP A 293 9.41 41.42 4.25
CA TRP A 293 8.31 40.45 4.19
C TRP A 293 8.62 39.29 3.22
N LEU A 294 9.12 39.59 2.02
CA LEU A 294 9.48 38.56 1.04
C LEU A 294 10.51 37.58 1.61
N ALA A 295 11.53 38.08 2.31
CA ALA A 295 12.54 37.26 2.96
C ALA A 295 11.94 36.40 4.10
N ILE A 296 11.10 36.99 4.95
CA ILE A 296 10.42 36.29 6.04
C ILE A 296 9.49 35.20 5.50
N ASP A 297 8.74 35.47 4.44
CA ASP A 297 7.82 34.50 3.85
C ASP A 297 8.58 33.31 3.25
N SER A 298 9.64 33.59 2.47
CA SER A 298 10.47 32.59 1.79
C SER A 298 11.28 31.72 2.76
N ILE A 299 11.72 32.26 3.90
CA ILE A 299 12.60 31.56 4.86
C ILE A 299 11.81 30.95 6.02
N LEU A 300 10.65 31.51 6.38
CA LEU A 300 9.92 31.11 7.59
C LEU A 300 8.46 30.76 7.34
N ILE A 301 7.63 31.67 6.84
CA ILE A 301 6.16 31.47 6.80
C ILE A 301 5.78 30.32 5.87
N THR A 302 6.23 30.37 4.61
CA THR A 302 5.94 29.32 3.64
C THR A 302 6.57 27.98 4.05
N PRO A 303 7.85 27.93 4.48
CA PRO A 303 8.44 26.69 5.01
C PRO A 303 7.67 26.09 6.20
N LEU A 304 7.14 26.91 7.12
CA LEU A 304 6.29 26.43 8.21
C LEU A 304 4.96 25.85 7.70
N MET A 305 4.34 26.44 6.67
CA MET A 305 3.15 25.86 6.04
C MET A 305 3.43 24.47 5.46
N TYR A 306 4.57 24.30 4.77
CA TYR A 306 5.00 22.99 4.27
C TYR A 306 5.22 22.00 5.40
N MET A 307 5.92 22.42 6.47
CA MET A 307 6.22 21.60 7.65
C MET A 307 4.98 21.00 8.29
N LEU A 308 3.81 21.65 8.20
CA LEU A 308 2.55 21.13 8.73
C LEU A 308 2.03 19.90 7.97
N VAL A 309 2.30 19.77 6.67
CA VAL A 309 1.66 18.74 5.83
C VAL A 309 2.61 17.68 5.30
N VAL A 310 3.91 17.99 5.13
CA VAL A 310 4.86 17.06 4.52
C VAL A 310 5.13 15.87 5.45
N PRO A 311 5.38 14.67 4.92
CA PRO A 311 5.79 13.52 5.73
C PRO A 311 7.19 13.74 6.32
N LYS A 312 7.45 13.18 7.50
CA LYS A 312 8.74 13.28 8.21
C LYS A 312 9.34 11.88 8.39
N PRO A 313 10.66 11.71 8.18
CA PRO A 313 11.65 12.74 7.84
C PRO A 313 11.62 13.15 6.34
N VAL A 314 11.51 14.45 6.06
CA VAL A 314 11.29 15.01 4.71
C VAL A 314 12.39 14.61 3.74
N ARG A 315 13.64 14.57 4.23
CA ARG A 315 14.81 14.26 3.41
C ARG A 315 14.75 12.88 2.75
N LYS A 316 14.17 11.87 3.43
CA LYS A 316 14.04 10.50 2.88
C LYS A 316 13.08 10.43 1.68
N HIS A 317 12.17 11.40 1.58
CA HIS A 317 11.21 11.51 0.47
C HIS A 317 11.76 12.31 -0.74
N ILE A 318 12.95 12.91 -0.60
CA ILE A 318 13.65 13.63 -1.67
C ILE A 318 14.76 12.73 -2.21
N LYS A 319 14.47 12.04 -3.32
CA LYS A 319 15.37 11.02 -3.88
C LYS A 319 16.07 11.50 -5.13
N LYS A 320 17.28 11.01 -5.35
CA LYS A 320 17.95 11.19 -6.64
C LYS A 320 17.48 10.12 -7.61
N VAL A 321 17.29 10.52 -8.86
CA VAL A 321 16.82 9.63 -9.95
C VAL A 321 17.71 8.40 -10.13
N GLU A 322 19.03 8.56 -9.96
CA GLU A 322 20.02 7.47 -10.04
C GLU A 322 19.89 6.40 -8.94
N ASN A 323 19.25 6.75 -7.81
CA ASN A 323 19.12 5.89 -6.64
C ASN A 323 17.68 5.41 -6.44
N LEU A 324 16.81 5.54 -7.45
CA LEU A 324 15.43 5.08 -7.35
C LEU A 324 15.39 3.56 -7.39
N THR A 325 14.54 3.02 -6.52
CA THR A 325 14.24 1.60 -6.49
C THR A 325 13.44 1.17 -7.73
N PRO A 326 13.41 -0.13 -8.11
CA PRO A 326 12.68 -0.58 -9.30
C PRO A 326 11.19 -0.20 -9.31
N TYR A 327 10.52 -0.19 -8.14
CA TYR A 327 9.15 0.31 -8.02
C TYR A 327 9.07 1.81 -8.36
N GLU A 328 9.94 2.63 -7.77
CA GLU A 328 9.91 4.08 -7.96
C GLU A 328 10.28 4.51 -9.37
N GLN A 329 11.16 3.76 -10.04
CA GLN A 329 11.47 3.96 -11.45
C GLN A 329 10.20 3.80 -12.31
N ARG A 330 9.43 2.71 -12.10
CA ARG A 330 8.16 2.47 -12.79
C ARG A 330 7.14 3.58 -12.53
N VAL A 331 6.95 3.95 -11.26
CA VAL A 331 6.05 5.06 -10.88
C VAL A 331 6.46 6.35 -11.58
N ARG A 332 7.75 6.68 -11.59
CA ARG A 332 8.25 7.89 -12.23
C ARG A 332 8.06 7.86 -13.75
N GLU A 333 8.24 6.71 -14.38
CA GLU A 333 7.97 6.52 -15.81
C GLU A 333 6.49 6.72 -16.14
N GLU A 334 5.59 6.19 -15.31
CA GLU A 334 4.15 6.43 -15.41
C GLU A 334 3.81 7.92 -15.24
N GLU A 335 4.40 8.60 -14.25
CA GLU A 335 4.21 10.04 -14.04
C GLU A 335 4.68 10.87 -15.24
N LEU A 336 5.81 10.52 -15.85
CA LEU A 336 6.35 11.19 -17.04
C LEU A 336 5.50 10.91 -18.29
N GLY A 337 4.96 9.70 -18.41
CA GLY A 337 4.07 9.29 -19.50
C GLY A 337 2.65 9.88 -19.37
N SER A 338 2.20 10.14 -18.14
CA SER A 338 0.90 10.74 -17.87
C SER A 338 0.92 12.24 -18.13
N ASN A 339 0.23 12.69 -19.18
CA ASN A 339 -0.05 14.11 -19.35
C ASN A 339 -1.37 14.44 -18.65
N GLU A 340 -1.30 14.86 -17.39
CA GLU A 340 -2.45 15.16 -16.53
C GLU A 340 -3.46 16.13 -17.19
N ARG A 341 -2.99 17.01 -18.08
CA ARG A 341 -3.84 17.92 -18.86
C ARG A 341 -4.58 17.19 -19.99
N LEU A 342 -3.92 16.28 -20.68
CA LEU A 342 -4.52 15.43 -21.71
C LEU A 342 -5.54 14.47 -21.09
N GLU A 343 -5.24 13.86 -19.95
CA GLU A 343 -6.17 12.99 -19.23
C GLU A 343 -7.41 13.74 -18.73
N LYS A 344 -7.25 14.95 -18.17
CA LYS A 344 -8.38 15.79 -17.78
C LYS A 344 -9.26 16.16 -18.98
N VAL A 345 -8.64 16.43 -20.14
CA VAL A 345 -9.35 16.70 -21.39
C VAL A 345 -10.08 15.46 -21.89
N LEU A 346 -9.41 14.30 -21.93
CA LEU A 346 -10.02 13.01 -22.32
C LEU A 346 -11.17 12.61 -21.39
N LYS A 347 -11.04 12.83 -20.08
CA LYS A 347 -12.11 12.59 -19.10
C LYS A 347 -13.29 13.54 -19.31
N LYS A 348 -13.02 14.80 -19.67
CA LYS A 348 -14.07 15.76 -20.04
C LYS A 348 -14.80 15.33 -21.32
N TYR A 349 -14.08 14.84 -22.34
CA TYR A 349 -14.68 14.31 -23.57
C TYR A 349 -15.48 13.01 -23.35
N LYS A 350 -14.96 12.11 -22.50
CA LYS A 350 -15.64 10.86 -22.13
C LYS A 350 -16.95 11.13 -21.35
N ASN A 351 -16.96 12.18 -20.53
CA ASN A 351 -18.17 12.61 -19.81
C ASN A 351 -19.12 13.43 -20.68
N SER A 352 -18.64 14.21 -21.65
CA SER A 352 -19.52 14.92 -22.60
C SER A 352 -20.20 13.96 -23.59
N GLY A 353 -19.55 12.85 -23.95
CA GLY A 353 -20.14 11.80 -24.79
C GLY A 353 -21.28 11.01 -24.12
N LYS A 354 -21.38 11.02 -22.78
CA LYS A 354 -22.50 10.39 -22.05
C LYS A 354 -23.81 11.20 -22.09
N ASN A 355 -23.75 12.48 -22.45
CA ASN A 355 -24.91 13.37 -22.50
C ASN A 355 -25.47 13.57 -23.93
N LEU A 356 -24.95 12.85 -24.92
CA LEU A 356 -25.35 12.97 -26.34
C LEU A 356 -26.23 11.80 -26.83
N GLY A 357 -26.89 11.08 -25.91
CA GLY A 357 -27.71 9.90 -26.23
C GLY A 357 -29.06 9.87 -25.51
N ARG A 358 -29.64 11.05 -25.25
CA ARG A 358 -31.03 11.19 -24.77
C ARG A 358 -31.64 12.41 -25.43
N ASP A 359 -31.92 12.29 -26.71
CA ASP A 359 -33.01 13.01 -27.36
C ASP A 359 -33.56 12.07 -28.44
N GLU A 360 -34.89 11.94 -28.42
CA GLU A 360 -35.80 11.06 -29.17
C GLU A 360 -36.06 9.66 -28.60
#